data_AF-A0AA37RFW5-F1
#
_entry.id   AF-A0AA37RFW5-F1
#
_cell.length_a   1.000
_cell.length_b   1.000
_cell.length_c   1.000
_cell.angle_alpha   90.00
_cell.angle_beta   90.00
_cell.angle_gamma   90.00
#
_symmetry.space_group_name_H-M   'P 1'
#
loop_
_entity.id
_entity.type
_entity.pdbx_description
1 polymer ?
#
loop_
_entity_poly.entity_id
_entity_poly.type
_entity_poly.pdbx_seq_one_letter_code
_entity_poly.pdbx_strand_id
1 'polypeptide(L)' 'MDADEFGTHKTGFAPLPPIYTTDVLAKYTTLVGSAANFAVRG' A
#
# COMPACT_ATOMS: atom_id res chain seq x y z
N MET A 1 -6.83 -22.35 -0.03
CA MET A 1 -5.76 -21.52 0.57
C MET A 1 -5.95 -21.61 2.06
N ASP A 2 -5.10 -22.39 2.70
CA ASP A 2 -5.10 -22.52 4.16
C ASP A 2 -4.50 -21.26 4.82
N ALA A 3 -4.81 -21.01 6.10
CA ALA A 3 -4.31 -19.82 6.81
C ALA A 3 -2.77 -19.78 6.88
N ASP A 4 -2.14 -20.95 7.06
CA ASP A 4 -0.69 -21.06 7.11
C ASP A 4 -0.08 -20.81 5.74
N GLU A 5 -0.68 -21.38 4.70
CA GLU A 5 -0.31 -21.17 3.29
C GLU A 5 -0.36 -19.67 2.93
N PHE A 6 -1.43 -18.96 3.31
CA PHE A 6 -1.57 -17.52 3.07
C PHE A 6 -0.53 -16.71 3.86
N GLY A 7 -0.20 -17.15 5.08
CA GLY A 7 0.87 -16.57 5.89
C GLY A 7 2.21 -16.59 5.18
N THR A 8 2.55 -17.70 4.52
CA THR A 8 3.83 -17.82 3.79
C THR A 8 3.93 -16.81 2.63
N HIS A 9 2.82 -16.52 1.95
CA HIS A 9 2.78 -15.60 0.81
C HIS A 9 3.00 -14.12 1.18
N LYS A 10 2.87 -13.76 2.45
CA LYS A 10 3.21 -12.40 2.93
C LYS A 10 4.71 -12.16 2.92
N THR A 11 5.50 -13.22 3.10
CA THR A 11 6.96 -13.13 3.13
C THR A 11 7.47 -12.95 1.71
N GLY A 12 8.18 -11.84 1.45
CA GLY A 12 8.72 -11.52 0.13
C GLY A 12 7.77 -10.77 -0.80
N PHE A 13 6.58 -10.37 -0.34
CA PHE A 13 5.74 -9.45 -1.10
C PHE A 13 6.41 -8.07 -1.17
N ALA A 14 6.76 -7.64 -2.38
CA ALA A 14 7.31 -6.32 -2.66
C ALA A 14 6.31 -5.55 -3.55
N PRO A 15 5.85 -4.36 -3.13
CA PRO A 15 5.02 -3.53 -3.99
C PRO A 15 5.84 -3.02 -5.17
N LEU A 16 5.15 -2.76 -6.29
CA LEU A 16 5.76 -2.08 -7.42
C LEU A 16 6.21 -0.66 -7.00
N PRO A 17 7.31 -0.14 -7.58
CA PRO A 17 7.74 1.22 -7.30
C PRO A 17 6.66 2.22 -7.73
N PRO A 18 6.51 3.36 -7.03
CA PRO A 18 5.60 4.42 -7.44
C PRO A 18 5.93 4.94 -8.85
N ILE A 19 4.93 5.01 -9.72
CA ILE A 19 5.09 5.55 -11.08
C ILE A 19 5.25 7.08 -11.03
N TYR A 20 4.52 7.74 -10.13
CA TYR A 20 4.58 9.19 -9.93
C TYR A 20 5.43 9.52 -8.72
N THR A 21 6.57 10.17 -8.96
CA THR A 21 7.60 10.44 -7.94
C THR A 21 7.68 11.91 -7.54
N THR A 22 6.96 12.81 -8.21
CA THR A 22 6.91 14.25 -7.88
C THR A 22 5.51 14.75 -7.51
N ASP A 23 5.49 15.93 -6.90
CA ASP A 23 4.30 16.76 -6.66
C ASP A 23 3.16 16.07 -5.90
N VAL A 24 1.92 16.37 -6.29
CA VAL A 24 0.72 16.06 -5.51
C VAL A 24 0.45 14.56 -5.39
N LEU A 25 0.83 13.77 -6.40
CA LEU A 25 0.64 12.31 -6.42
C LEU A 25 1.70 11.60 -5.59
N ALA A 26 2.96 12.03 -5.65
CA ALA A 26 4.00 11.51 -4.75
C ALA A 26 3.70 11.83 -3.28
N LYS A 27 3.09 13.00 -3.01
CA LYS A 27 2.59 13.32 -1.66
C LYS A 27 1.34 12.51 -1.28
N TYR A 28 0.52 12.08 -2.23
CA TYR A 28 -0.70 11.30 -1.95
C TYR A 28 -0.38 9.90 -1.50
N THR A 29 0.50 9.22 -2.24
CA THR A 29 0.88 7.83 -1.98
C THR A 29 1.52 7.65 -0.60
N THR A 30 2.12 8.69 -0.02
CA THR A 30 2.74 8.63 1.31
C THR A 30 1.81 9.02 2.47
N LEU A 31 0.76 9.80 2.20
CA LEU A 31 -0.08 10.39 3.25
C LEU A 31 -1.51 9.82 3.30
N VAL A 32 -1.92 9.05 2.30
CA VAL A 32 -3.29 8.51 2.23
C VAL A 32 -3.52 7.42 3.27
N GLY A 33 -4.58 7.55 4.07
CA GLY A 33 -5.05 6.50 4.97
C GLY A 33 -5.72 5.33 4.25
N SER A 34 -6.05 4.28 4.99
CA SER A 34 -6.82 3.14 4.44
C SER A 34 -8.16 3.60 3.85
N ALA A 35 -8.59 2.98 2.75
CA ALA A 35 -9.92 3.21 2.18
C ALA A 35 -11.06 2.83 3.15
N ALA A 36 -10.83 1.86 4.04
CA ALA A 36 -11.76 1.55 5.12
C ALA A 36 -11.98 2.73 6.09
N ASN A 37 -11.02 3.65 6.14
CA ASN A 37 -11.06 4.89 6.92
C ASN A 37 -11.21 6.12 6.00
N PHE A 38 -11.90 5.97 4.86
CA PHE A 38 -12.21 7.04 3.90
C PHE A 38 -11.00 7.68 3.20
N ALA A 39 -9.83 7.05 3.21
CA ALA A 39 -8.63 7.55 2.53
C ALA A 39 -8.24 8.99 2.91
N VAL A 40 -8.58 9.40 4.13
CA VAL A 40 -8.25 10.75 4.64
C VAL A 40 -6.73 10.87 4.76
N ARG A 41 -6.19 12.01 4.31
CA ARG A 41 -4.79 12.37 4.56
C ARG A 41 -4.66 13.06 5.91
N GLY A 42 -3.67 12.66 6.71
CA GLY A 42 -3.26 13.33 7.95
C GLY A 42 -2.31 14.49 7.70
#